data_AF-C9N108-F1
#
_entry.id   AF-C9N108-F1
#
_cell.length_a   1.000
_cell.length_b   1.000
_cell.length_c   1.000
_cell.angle_alpha   90.00
_cell.angle_beta   90.00
_cell.angle_gamma   90.00
#
_symmetry.space_group_name_H-M   'P 1'
#
loop_
_entity.id
_entity.type
_entity.pdbx_description
1 polymer ?
#
loop_
_entity_poly.entity_id
_entity_poly.type
_entity_poly.pdbx_seq_one_letter_code
_entity_poly.pdbx_strand_id
1 'polypeptide(L)'
;MKKILSIIGLTLAIAGFLYSGFHIFGTTAKFIEQHNLKSNIKKLTADKNKKTEELAALTKKNAEVKAQYEQLKADKKIKTVYLTFDDGPSAHTDQILEILKKNNIKATFFVIGIGKNYNDYKK
;
A
#
# COMPACT_ATOMS: atom_id res chain seq x y z
N MET A 1 -74.37 7.46 -1.52
CA MET A 1 -73.42 8.61 -1.61
C MET A 1 -72.47 8.69 -0.42
N LYS A 2 -72.93 8.81 0.83
CA LYS A 2 -72.05 8.96 2.02
C LYS A 2 -71.02 7.82 2.23
N LYS A 3 -71.40 6.56 1.96
CA LYS A 3 -70.48 5.40 2.06
C LYS A 3 -69.34 5.43 1.03
N ILE A 4 -69.59 5.97 -0.16
CA ILE A 4 -68.61 6.02 -1.26
C ILE A 4 -67.57 7.12 -0.99
N LEU A 5 -68.00 8.30 -0.51
CA LEU A 5 -67.08 9.37 -0.09
C LEU A 5 -66.18 8.90 1.07
N SER A 6 -66.71 8.12 2.00
CA SER A 6 -65.92 7.56 3.11
C SER A 6 -64.82 6.61 2.64
N ILE A 7 -65.08 5.79 1.61
CA ILE A 7 -64.10 4.85 1.06
C ILE A 7 -63.00 5.61 0.33
N ILE A 8 -63.34 6.63 -0.46
CA ILE A 8 -62.35 7.47 -1.18
C ILE A 8 -61.46 8.25 -0.20
N GLY A 9 -62.04 8.80 0.87
CA GLY A 9 -61.25 9.46 1.92
C GLY A 9 -60.26 8.50 2.59
N LEU A 10 -60.68 7.26 2.85
CA LEU A 10 -59.83 6.25 3.46
C LEU A 10 -58.69 5.82 2.53
N THR A 11 -58.95 5.63 1.24
CA THR A 11 -57.90 5.24 0.27
C THR A 11 -56.86 6.34 0.07
N LEU A 12 -57.27 7.61 0.02
CA LEU A 12 -56.35 8.75 -0.08
C LEU A 12 -55.50 8.90 1.18
N ALA A 13 -56.07 8.69 2.37
CA ALA A 13 -55.31 8.72 3.62
C ALA A 13 -54.25 7.61 3.68
N ILE A 14 -54.59 6.40 3.25
CA ILE A 14 -53.64 5.28 3.17
C ILE A 14 -52.54 5.58 2.15
N ALA A 15 -52.89 6.08 0.96
CA ALA A 15 -51.90 6.44 -0.05
C ALA A 15 -50.94 7.54 0.42
N GLY A 16 -51.47 8.58 1.09
CA GLY A 16 -50.65 9.65 1.67
C GLY A 16 -49.71 9.16 2.77
N PHE A 17 -50.19 8.25 3.63
CA PHE A 17 -49.40 7.64 4.69
C PHE A 17 -48.30 6.70 4.14
N LEU A 18 -48.61 5.92 3.10
CA LEU A 18 -47.62 5.07 2.44
C LEU A 18 -46.55 5.89 1.70
N TYR A 19 -46.96 6.96 1.00
CA TYR A 19 -46.03 7.85 0.30
C TYR A 19 -45.08 8.56 1.26
N SER A 20 -45.58 9.08 2.39
CA SER A 20 -44.74 9.73 3.39
C SER A 20 -43.76 8.74 4.04
N GLY A 21 -44.22 7.52 4.36
CA GLY A 21 -43.35 6.45 4.86
C GLY A 21 -42.22 6.10 3.89
N PHE A 22 -42.54 5.91 2.60
CA PHE A 22 -41.55 5.63 1.56
C PHE A 22 -40.56 6.79 1.36
N HIS A 23 -41.05 8.03 1.36
CA HIS A 23 -40.20 9.21 1.19
C HIS A 23 -39.26 9.45 2.38
N ILE A 24 -39.75 9.33 3.60
CA ILE A 24 -38.94 9.48 4.83
C ILE A 24 -37.89 8.36 4.89
N PHE A 25 -38.25 7.12 4.59
CA PHE A 25 -37.30 6.00 4.60
C PHE A 25 -36.21 6.15 3.53
N GLY A 26 -36.58 6.52 2.30
CA GLY A 26 -35.62 6.72 1.21
C GLY A 26 -34.66 7.89 1.44
N THR A 27 -35.13 8.99 2.01
CA THR A 27 -34.30 10.17 2.30
C THR A 27 -33.35 9.93 3.47
N THR A 28 -33.82 9.30 4.55
CA THR A 28 -33.00 8.95 5.72
C THR A 28 -31.90 7.95 5.39
N ALA A 29 -32.19 6.90 4.59
CA ALA A 29 -31.18 5.94 4.14
C ALA A 29 -30.06 6.60 3.32
N LYS A 30 -30.43 7.45 2.34
CA LYS A 30 -29.45 8.20 1.52
C LYS A 30 -28.60 9.15 2.36
N PHE A 31 -29.18 9.80 3.37
CA PHE A 31 -28.45 10.69 4.26
C PHE A 31 -27.36 9.96 5.07
N ILE A 32 -27.69 8.79 5.63
CA ILE A 32 -26.74 7.96 6.39
C ILE A 32 -25.60 7.48 5.49
N GLU A 33 -25.89 7.01 4.27
CA GLU A 33 -24.88 6.59 3.31
C GLU A 33 -23.94 7.74 2.91
N GLN A 34 -24.50 8.92 2.61
CA GLN A 34 -23.74 10.12 2.26
C GLN A 34 -22.85 10.60 3.42
N HIS A 35 -23.33 10.53 4.67
CA HIS A 35 -22.54 10.87 5.84
C HIS A 35 -21.36 9.92 6.02
N ASN A 36 -21.59 8.60 5.91
CA ASN A 36 -20.54 7.60 6.00
C ASN A 36 -19.48 7.80 4.89
N LEU A 37 -19.91 8.03 3.65
CA LEU A 37 -19.01 8.27 2.52
C LEU A 37 -18.14 9.52 2.74
N LYS A 38 -18.74 10.64 3.17
CA LYS A 38 -17.99 11.88 3.49
C LYS A 38 -16.97 11.66 4.61
N SER A 39 -17.32 10.86 5.62
CA SER A 39 -16.40 10.54 6.73
C SER A 39 -15.19 9.72 6.25
N ASN A 40 -15.39 8.75 5.37
CA ASN A 40 -14.33 7.92 4.81
C ASN A 40 -13.43 8.73 3.87
N ILE A 41 -13.99 9.61 3.05
CA ILE A 41 -13.22 10.53 2.21
C ILE A 41 -12.34 11.42 3.08
N LYS A 42 -12.87 12.00 4.16
CA LYS A 42 -12.10 12.85 5.08
C LYS A 42 -10.91 12.10 5.70
N LYS A 43 -11.12 10.86 6.15
CA LYS A 43 -10.05 9.99 6.67
C LYS A 43 -8.98 9.72 5.60
N LEU A 44 -9.41 9.34 4.40
CA LEU A 44 -8.51 9.02 3.30
C LEU A 44 -7.67 10.24 2.86
N THR A 45 -8.27 11.44 2.84
CA THR A 45 -7.55 12.68 2.55
C THR A 45 -6.50 12.99 3.63
N ALA A 46 -6.84 12.79 4.90
CA ALA A 46 -5.88 12.97 6.00
C ALA A 46 -4.70 11.99 5.90
N ASP A 47 -4.97 10.71 5.63
CA ASP A 47 -3.93 9.70 5.44
C ASP A 47 -3.05 9.99 4.23
N LYS A 48 -3.65 10.46 3.13
CA LYS A 48 -2.91 10.87 1.93
C LYS A 48 -1.97 12.03 2.24
N ASN A 49 -2.46 13.08 2.91
CA ASN A 49 -1.65 14.23 3.27
C ASN A 49 -0.48 13.82 4.17
N LYS A 50 -0.74 12.99 5.20
CA LYS A 50 0.30 12.44 6.07
C LYS A 50 1.37 11.67 5.28
N LYS A 51 0.97 10.80 4.36
CA LYS A 51 1.91 10.06 3.49
C LYS A 51 2.67 10.97 2.55
N THR A 52 2.05 12.03 2.03
CA THR A 52 2.72 13.01 1.17
C THR A 52 3.78 13.79 1.94
N GLU A 53 3.48 14.20 3.18
CA GLU A 53 4.44 14.86 4.06
C GLU A 53 5.62 13.93 4.42
N GLU A 54 5.33 12.67 4.75
CA GLU A 54 6.36 11.66 5.03
C GLU A 54 7.26 11.41 3.81
N LEU A 55 6.68 11.31 2.61
CA LEU A 55 7.42 11.13 1.37
C LEU A 55 8.31 12.36 1.04
N ALA A 56 7.80 13.56 1.27
CA ALA A 56 8.56 14.80 1.09
C ALA A 56 9.75 14.86 2.06
N ALA A 57 9.54 14.51 3.33
CA ALA A 57 10.60 14.44 4.34
C ALA A 57 11.65 13.37 3.99
N LEU A 58 11.24 12.18 3.56
CA LEU A 58 12.16 11.11 3.14
C LEU A 58 12.97 11.51 1.90
N THR A 59 12.34 12.20 0.94
CA THR A 59 13.01 12.69 -0.26
C THR A 59 14.10 13.70 0.08
N LYS A 60 13.81 14.66 0.97
CA LYS A 60 14.80 15.61 1.47
C LYS A 60 15.96 14.91 2.19
N LYS A 61 15.64 13.99 3.09
CA LYS A 61 16.64 13.20 3.83
C LYS A 61 17.55 12.39 2.89
N ASN A 62 16.98 11.78 1.84
CA ASN A 62 17.76 11.03 0.85
C ASN A 62 18.69 11.94 0.03
N ALA A 63 18.25 13.16 -0.30
CA ALA A 63 19.10 14.14 -0.99
C ALA A 63 20.29 14.58 -0.10
N GLU A 64 20.04 14.85 1.18
CA GLU A 64 21.08 15.21 2.16
C GLU A 64 22.10 14.08 2.37
N VAL A 65 21.62 12.84 2.57
CA VAL A 65 22.49 11.65 2.71
C VAL A 65 23.33 11.44 1.46
N LYS A 66 22.75 11.62 0.27
CA LYS A 66 23.49 11.51 -0.99
C LYS A 66 24.57 12.58 -1.10
N ALA A 67 24.27 13.84 -0.76
CA ALA A 67 25.25 14.92 -0.77
C ALA A 67 26.41 14.64 0.20
N GLN A 68 26.10 14.17 1.42
CA GLN A 68 27.10 13.77 2.41
C GLN A 68 27.98 12.62 1.90
N TYR A 69 27.39 11.61 1.27
CA TYR A 69 28.11 10.48 0.69
C TYR A 69 29.08 10.92 -0.41
N GLU A 70 28.64 11.76 -1.35
CA GLU A 70 29.51 12.27 -2.42
C GLU A 70 30.66 13.11 -1.87
N GLN A 71 30.41 13.91 -0.83
CA GLN A 71 31.47 14.66 -0.14
C GLN A 71 32.49 13.72 0.54
N LEU A 72 32.03 12.72 1.30
CA LEU A 72 32.91 11.75 1.94
C LEU A 72 33.72 10.93 0.92
N LYS A 73 33.13 10.64 -0.24
CA LYS A 73 33.80 9.98 -1.37
C LYS A 73 34.86 10.87 -1.99
N ALA A 74 34.56 12.15 -2.24
CA ALA A 74 35.53 13.13 -2.75
C ALA A 74 36.72 13.31 -1.80
N ASP A 75 36.46 13.33 -0.49
CA ASP A 75 37.46 13.40 0.57
C ASP A 75 38.26 12.09 0.76
N LYS A 76 37.97 11.03 -0.01
CA LYS A 76 38.54 9.68 0.15
C LYS A 76 38.40 9.11 1.58
N LYS A 77 37.39 9.55 2.33
CA LYS A 77 37.07 9.07 3.68
C LYS A 77 36.27 7.76 3.66
N ILE A 78 35.66 7.43 2.52
CA ILE A 78 34.97 6.15 2.32
C ILE A 78 35.96 5.12 1.79
N LYS A 79 36.19 4.05 2.57
CA LYS A 79 36.89 2.86 2.09
C LYS A 79 35.85 1.86 1.58
N THR A 80 35.92 1.53 0.30
CA THR A 80 34.99 0.61 -0.34
C THR A 80 35.70 -0.69 -0.70
N VAL A 81 35.08 -1.82 -0.34
CA VAL A 81 35.51 -3.16 -0.77
C VAL A 81 34.37 -3.77 -1.59
N TYR A 82 34.70 -4.32 -2.75
CA TYR A 82 33.75 -5.03 -3.60
C TYR A 82 33.99 -6.54 -3.46
N LEU A 83 33.00 -7.25 -2.93
CA LEU A 83 33.04 -8.71 -2.85
C LEU A 83 32.47 -9.29 -4.14
N THR A 84 33.28 -10.08 -4.84
CA THR A 84 32.90 -10.80 -6.05
C THR A 84 33.17 -12.28 -5.86
N PHE A 85 32.28 -13.13 -6.35
CA PHE A 85 32.38 -14.59 -6.29
C PHE A 85 32.23 -15.16 -7.69
N ASP A 86 33.25 -15.87 -8.17
CA ASP A 86 33.26 -16.51 -9.49
C ASP A 86 32.88 -18.00 -9.37
N ASP A 87 32.50 -18.62 -10.50
CA ASP A 87 32.30 -20.06 -10.65
C ASP A 87 31.23 -20.71 -9.76
N GLY A 88 30.34 -19.91 -9.16
CA GLY A 88 29.16 -20.40 -8.44
C GLY A 88 27.99 -20.76 -9.37
N PRO A 89 26.91 -21.38 -8.84
CA PRO A 89 26.71 -21.78 -7.44
C PRO A 89 27.50 -23.05 -7.06
N SER A 90 27.85 -23.17 -5.78
CA SER A 90 28.50 -24.34 -5.17
C SER A 90 27.82 -24.72 -3.84
N ALA A 91 28.27 -25.79 -3.19
CA ALA A 91 27.73 -26.26 -1.92
C ALA A 91 27.77 -25.18 -0.80
N HIS A 92 28.67 -24.21 -0.91
CA HIS A 92 28.82 -23.13 0.05
C HIS A 92 28.04 -21.86 -0.30
N THR A 93 27.42 -21.75 -1.48
CA THR A 93 26.72 -20.53 -1.90
C THR A 93 25.62 -20.15 -0.92
N ASP A 94 24.85 -21.11 -0.40
CA ASP A 94 23.79 -20.84 0.57
C ASP A 94 24.37 -20.24 1.87
N GLN A 95 25.46 -20.81 2.39
CA GLN A 95 26.15 -20.30 3.59
C GLN A 95 26.70 -18.88 3.37
N ILE A 96 27.29 -18.62 2.21
CA ILE A 96 27.80 -17.29 1.83
C ILE A 96 26.64 -16.28 1.79
N LEU A 97 25.52 -16.63 1.16
CA LEU A 97 24.33 -15.77 1.09
C LEU A 97 23.74 -15.46 2.47
N GLU A 98 23.71 -16.45 3.37
CA GLU A 98 23.29 -16.25 4.77
C GLU A 98 24.20 -15.27 5.50
N ILE A 99 25.52 -15.39 5.35
CA ILE A 99 26.49 -14.49 5.99
C ILE A 99 26.35 -13.07 5.42
N LEU A 100 26.26 -12.92 4.10
CA LEU A 100 26.07 -11.62 3.44
C LEU A 100 24.77 -10.95 3.92
N LYS A 101 23.67 -11.72 3.98
CA LYS A 101 22.38 -11.23 4.47
C LYS A 101 22.44 -10.83 5.94
N LYS A 102 23.02 -11.66 6.81
CA LYS A 102 23.17 -11.39 8.25
C LYS A 102 23.92 -10.08 8.52
N ASN A 103 24.91 -9.77 7.69
CA ASN A 103 25.72 -8.55 7.82
C ASN A 103 25.22 -7.38 6.96
N ASN A 104 24.08 -7.54 6.26
CA ASN A 104 23.56 -6.57 5.29
C ASN A 104 24.59 -6.14 4.23
N ILE A 105 25.43 -7.07 3.80
CA ILE A 105 26.47 -6.84 2.78
C ILE A 105 25.92 -7.24 1.41
N LYS A 106 26.27 -6.45 0.38
CA LYS A 106 25.99 -6.76 -1.02
C LYS A 106 27.26 -7.30 -1.68
N ALA A 107 27.10 -8.27 -2.57
CA ALA A 107 28.18 -8.86 -3.35
C ALA A 107 27.69 -9.19 -4.77
N THR A 108 28.62 -9.37 -5.68
CA THR A 108 28.36 -9.79 -7.07
C THR A 108 28.77 -11.24 -7.26
N PHE A 109 27.93 -12.04 -7.92
CA PHE A 109 28.22 -13.43 -8.25
C PHE A 109 28.33 -13.56 -9.77
N PHE A 110 29.49 -13.95 -10.27
CA PHE A 110 29.72 -14.31 -11.66
C PHE A 110 29.52 -15.82 -11.79
N VAL A 111 28.29 -16.21 -12.13
CA VAL A 111 27.88 -17.61 -12.15
C VAL A 111 28.25 -18.31 -13.44
N ILE A 112 28.60 -19.58 -13.35
CA ILE A 112 28.79 -20.47 -14.50
C ILE A 112 27.46 -21.14 -14.87
N GLY A 113 27.33 -21.52 -16.13
CA GLY A 113 26.16 -22.25 -16.61
C GLY A 113 25.98 -23.55 -15.83
N ILE A 114 24.82 -23.70 -15.19
CA ILE A 114 24.45 -24.90 -14.46
C ILE A 114 24.19 -25.99 -15.51
N GLY A 115 24.99 -27.05 -15.52
CA GLY A 115 24.61 -28.30 -16.20
C GLY A 115 23.24 -28.76 -15.67
N LYS A 116 22.56 -29.65 -16.42
CA LYS A 116 21.10 -29.96 -16.37
C LYS A 116 20.40 -30.08 -14.99
N ASN A 117 21.08 -30.10 -13.84
CA ASN A 117 20.48 -30.05 -12.51
C ASN A 117 21.24 -29.14 -11.52
N TYR A 118 20.54 -28.13 -10.98
CA TYR A 118 21.00 -27.29 -9.85
C TYR A 118 21.36 -28.10 -8.59
N ASN A 119 20.74 -29.27 -8.41
CA ASN A 119 21.02 -30.16 -7.29
C ASN A 119 22.42 -30.79 -7.35
N ASP A 120 23.07 -30.83 -8.52
CA ASP A 120 24.40 -31.43 -8.67
C ASP A 120 25.49 -30.64 -7.91
N TYR A 121 25.18 -29.39 -7.56
CA TYR A 121 26.07 -28.44 -6.89
C TYR A 121 25.80 -28.32 -5.38
N LYS A 122 24.76 -28.98 -4.86
CA LYS A 122 24.43 -29.05 -3.42
C LYS A 122 24.96 -30.33 -2.73
N LYS A 123 26.04 -30.93 -3.25
CA LYS A 123 26.65 -32.12 -2.64
C LYS A 123 27.25 -31.83 -1.27
#